data_AF-A0ABD6QTS2-F1
#
_entry.id   AF-A0ABD6QTS2-F1
#
_cell.length_a   1.000
_cell.length_b   1.000
_cell.length_c   1.000
_cell.angle_alpha   90.00
_cell.angle_beta   90.00
_cell.angle_gamma   90.00
#
_symmetry.space_group_name_H-M   'P 1'
#
loop_
_entity.id
_entity.type
_entity.pdbx_description
1 polymer ?
#
loop_
_entity_poly.entity_id
_entity_poly.type
_entity_poly.pdbx_seq_one_letter_code
_entity_poly.pdbx_strand_id
1 'polypeptide(L)'
;MGAAPIRGGKRKWALVGAAVAVAVVAAIGGAVAVKVTSGGSEEDGSTAAPRTSAAPIPVGALKGLLLTPAEAAKAVGTDKLVGPAKWGDTIYEANGDNSIVTGECVSVMPGVGARNIGSGFTAVRRQNLINPPQIDNLFQEVVSYPSAELAQKFISSSEEAWRKCSGRTINVVRTGQPPETPGVFDVVGPVTVTDGMIAVTRSREGTATAEGDWSCSVAATARNNVVLSGEVCGRNKHDAVAALVRGMAEKADARK
;
A
#
# COMPACT_ATOMS: atom_id res chain seq x y z
N MET A 1 32.80 -35.81 53.17
CA MET A 1 33.17 -35.52 51.76
C MET A 1 32.29 -34.33 51.36
N GLY A 2 32.70 -33.08 51.24
CA GLY A 2 33.99 -32.49 50.91
C GLY A 2 33.79 -31.49 49.76
N ALA A 3 33.32 -30.28 50.10
CA ALA A 3 33.52 -28.96 49.48
C ALA A 3 33.42 -28.71 47.93
N ALA A 4 32.53 -27.77 47.62
CA ALA A 4 32.77 -26.50 46.90
C ALA A 4 32.87 -26.45 45.34
N PRO A 5 32.50 -25.29 44.73
CA PRO A 5 32.07 -25.15 43.35
C PRO A 5 33.21 -24.73 42.41
N ILE A 6 33.14 -25.11 41.13
CA ILE A 6 34.12 -24.68 40.13
C ILE A 6 33.68 -23.40 39.41
N ARG A 7 34.46 -22.36 39.71
CA ARG A 7 34.67 -21.06 39.07
C ARG A 7 34.47 -21.01 37.55
N GLY A 8 33.97 -19.85 37.13
CA GLY A 8 33.85 -19.44 35.73
C GLY A 8 35.17 -19.28 34.98
N GLY A 9 35.05 -19.37 33.65
CA GLY A 9 36.07 -19.02 32.69
C GLY A 9 35.45 -18.15 31.59
N LYS A 10 35.86 -16.88 31.52
CA LYS A 10 35.52 -15.95 30.45
C LYS A 10 36.23 -16.41 29.16
N ARG A 11 35.52 -16.92 28.17
CA ARG A 11 36.08 -17.14 26.82
C ARG A 11 35.79 -15.92 25.95
N LYS A 12 36.84 -15.12 25.77
CA LYS A 12 36.96 -14.04 24.80
C LYS A 12 36.80 -14.64 23.41
N TRP A 13 35.77 -14.23 22.66
CA TRP A 13 35.69 -14.49 21.23
C TRP A 13 36.33 -13.33 20.49
N ALA A 14 37.40 -13.63 19.77
CA ALA A 14 38.18 -12.69 18.99
C ALA A 14 37.38 -12.21 17.78
N LEU A 15 37.41 -10.89 17.56
CA LEU A 15 37.00 -10.24 16.33
C LEU A 15 38.02 -10.59 15.25
N VAL A 16 37.61 -11.35 14.23
CA VAL A 16 38.38 -11.49 12.99
C VAL A 16 37.91 -10.40 12.04
N GLY A 17 38.75 -9.38 11.88
CA GLY A 17 38.58 -8.36 10.86
C GLY A 17 38.90 -8.91 9.47
N ALA A 18 38.04 -8.62 8.51
CA ALA A 18 38.35 -8.74 7.09
C ALA A 18 38.48 -7.31 6.53
N ALA A 19 39.72 -6.85 6.37
CA ALA A 19 40.02 -5.67 5.59
C ALA A 19 40.01 -6.07 4.11
N VAL A 20 39.05 -5.54 3.34
CA VAL A 20 39.07 -5.62 1.87
C VAL A 20 39.56 -4.27 1.36
N ALA A 21 40.78 -4.25 0.83
CA ALA A 21 41.39 -3.11 0.18
C ALA A 21 40.64 -2.77 -1.11
N VAL A 22 40.14 -1.53 -1.22
CA VAL A 22 39.61 -0.98 -2.46
C VAL A 22 40.78 -0.32 -3.20
N ALA A 23 41.24 -0.96 -4.27
CA ALA A 23 42.25 -0.41 -5.16
C ALA A 23 41.62 0.70 -6.02
N VAL A 24 42.20 1.89 -5.93
CA VAL A 24 41.95 3.03 -6.82
C VAL A 24 42.62 2.75 -8.17
N VAL A 25 41.84 2.80 -9.25
CA VAL A 25 42.38 2.93 -10.61
C VAL A 25 41.93 4.26 -11.19
N ALA A 26 42.89 5.17 -11.32
CA ALA A 26 42.78 6.38 -12.12
C ALA A 26 43.56 6.17 -13.42
N ALA A 27 42.90 6.38 -14.56
CA ALA A 27 43.49 6.61 -15.87
C ALA A 27 42.47 7.46 -16.67
N ILE A 28 42.60 8.79 -16.65
CA ILE A 28 43.26 9.65 -17.66
C ILE A 28 42.69 9.46 -19.09
N GLY A 29 41.90 10.46 -19.51
CA GLY A 29 42.16 11.24 -20.74
C GLY A 29 41.66 10.68 -22.07
N GLY A 30 40.74 11.42 -22.71
CA GLY A 30 40.52 11.31 -24.16
C GLY A 30 39.15 11.79 -24.61
N ALA A 31 38.97 13.11 -24.78
CA ALA A 31 37.88 13.65 -25.57
C ALA A 31 38.12 13.29 -27.04
N VAL A 32 37.34 12.36 -27.59
CA VAL A 32 37.27 12.12 -29.04
C VAL A 32 35.98 12.73 -29.53
N ALA A 33 36.09 13.91 -30.14
CA ALA A 33 35.03 14.51 -30.93
C ALA A 33 34.88 13.71 -32.24
N VAL A 34 33.93 12.78 -32.28
CA VAL A 34 33.54 12.14 -33.54
C VAL A 34 32.59 13.08 -34.27
N LYS A 35 33.12 13.81 -35.26
CA LYS A 35 32.33 14.40 -36.35
C LYS A 35 31.72 13.23 -37.14
N VAL A 36 30.43 12.95 -36.96
CA VAL A 36 29.70 12.10 -37.90
C VAL A 36 29.19 12.99 -39.03
N THR A 37 29.78 12.79 -40.19
CA THR A 37 29.36 13.34 -41.48
C THR A 37 28.01 12.77 -41.88
N SER A 38 27.13 13.67 -42.35
CA SER A 38 25.89 13.40 -43.07
C SER A 38 26.06 12.27 -44.09
N GLY A 39 25.30 11.19 -43.91
CA GLY A 39 25.00 10.19 -44.92
C GLY A 39 23.52 9.86 -44.83
N GLY A 40 22.74 10.27 -45.83
CA GLY A 40 21.31 10.02 -45.90
C GLY A 40 21.02 8.54 -46.10
N SER A 41 20.00 8.07 -45.39
CA SER A 41 19.17 6.93 -45.77
C SER A 41 17.81 7.18 -45.14
N GLU A 42 16.82 7.40 -46.00
CA GLU A 42 15.41 7.49 -45.66
C GLU A 42 14.98 6.16 -45.04
N GLU A 43 14.69 6.16 -43.75
CA GLU A 43 13.80 5.18 -43.13
C GLU A 43 12.64 5.93 -42.50
N ASP A 44 11.46 5.47 -42.88
CA ASP A 44 10.15 6.08 -42.69
C ASP A 44 9.91 6.45 -41.22
N GLY A 45 9.76 7.74 -40.99
CA GLY A 45 9.61 8.33 -39.67
C GLY A 45 8.22 8.04 -39.11
N SER A 46 8.18 7.26 -38.03
CA SER A 46 7.15 7.43 -37.02
C SER A 46 7.79 7.59 -35.65
N THR A 47 8.54 8.69 -35.49
CA THR A 47 8.85 9.23 -34.16
C THR A 47 7.53 9.65 -33.52
N ALA A 48 6.92 8.74 -32.77
CA ALA A 48 5.83 9.08 -31.88
C ALA A 48 6.32 10.21 -30.97
N ALA A 49 5.69 11.38 -31.07
CA ALA A 49 5.97 12.49 -30.17
C ALA A 49 5.94 11.98 -28.72
N PRO A 50 6.88 12.38 -27.84
CA PRO A 50 6.81 12.02 -26.44
C PRO A 50 5.43 12.45 -25.92
N ARG A 51 4.58 11.48 -25.54
CA ARG A 51 3.37 11.81 -24.79
C ARG A 51 3.85 12.56 -23.57
N THR A 52 3.57 13.84 -23.48
CA THR A 52 3.89 14.63 -22.30
C THR A 52 3.14 13.97 -21.15
N SER A 53 3.86 13.25 -20.30
CA SER A 53 3.25 12.68 -19.09
C SER A 53 2.73 13.86 -18.28
N ALA A 54 1.49 13.74 -17.78
CA ALA A 54 0.92 14.75 -16.89
C ALA A 54 1.89 14.98 -15.72
N ALA A 55 2.00 16.23 -15.27
CA ALA A 55 2.90 16.55 -14.17
C ALA A 55 2.52 15.73 -12.93
N PRO A 56 3.49 15.17 -12.18
CA PRO A 56 3.19 14.43 -10.96
C PRO A 56 2.41 15.28 -9.96
N ILE A 57 1.40 14.69 -9.32
CA ILE A 57 0.67 15.33 -8.22
C ILE A 57 1.65 15.59 -7.06
N PRO A 58 1.75 16.84 -6.58
CA PRO A 58 2.67 17.19 -5.50
C PRO A 58 2.18 16.66 -4.15
N VAL A 59 3.13 16.36 -3.25
CA VAL A 59 2.85 15.84 -1.90
C VAL A 59 1.89 16.75 -1.11
N GLY A 60 1.98 18.07 -1.30
CA GLY A 60 1.09 19.04 -0.66
C GLY A 60 -0.39 18.89 -1.05
N ALA A 61 -0.69 18.30 -2.22
CA ALA A 61 -2.06 18.12 -2.70
C ALA A 61 -2.72 16.81 -2.21
N LEU A 62 -1.96 15.86 -1.66
CA LEU A 62 -2.46 14.51 -1.35
C LEU A 62 -3.62 14.50 -0.35
N LYS A 63 -3.64 15.43 0.63
CA LYS A 63 -4.76 15.54 1.58
C LYS A 63 -6.08 15.80 0.86
N GLY A 64 -6.03 16.61 -0.20
CA GLY A 64 -7.19 16.96 -1.01
C GLY A 64 -7.67 15.85 -1.93
N LEU A 65 -7.00 14.69 -1.98
CA LEU A 65 -7.44 13.51 -2.73
C LEU A 65 -8.27 12.52 -1.89
N LEU A 66 -8.18 12.61 -0.56
CA LEU A 66 -9.10 11.91 0.33
C LEU A 66 -10.49 12.53 0.21
N LEU A 67 -11.53 11.70 0.33
CA LEU A 67 -12.89 12.19 0.49
C LEU A 67 -13.04 12.78 1.90
N THR A 68 -13.69 13.94 2.00
CA THR A 68 -14.18 14.46 3.28
C THR A 68 -15.21 13.50 3.87
N PRO A 69 -15.50 13.55 5.19
CA PRO A 69 -16.51 12.67 5.78
C PRO A 69 -17.88 12.73 5.08
N ALA A 70 -18.30 13.92 4.62
CA ALA A 70 -19.56 14.10 3.89
C ALA A 70 -19.51 13.48 2.47
N GLU A 71 -18.43 13.69 1.72
CA GLU A 71 -18.25 13.06 0.40
C GLU A 71 -18.17 11.54 0.51
N ALA A 72 -17.44 11.04 1.51
CA ALA A 72 -17.34 9.61 1.78
C ALA A 72 -18.70 9.02 2.13
N ALA A 73 -19.49 9.67 3.00
CA ALA A 73 -20.82 9.19 3.40
C ALA A 73 -21.76 9.10 2.19
N LYS A 74 -21.75 10.13 1.34
CA LYS A 74 -22.47 10.12 0.06
C LYS A 74 -22.03 8.97 -0.84
N ALA A 75 -20.72 8.75 -0.99
CA ALA A 75 -20.17 7.71 -1.86
C ALA A 75 -20.55 6.29 -1.40
N VAL A 76 -20.55 6.03 -0.09
CA VAL A 76 -20.86 4.69 0.48
C VAL A 76 -22.34 4.50 0.86
N GLY A 77 -23.19 5.47 0.52
CA GLY A 77 -24.62 5.42 0.76
C GLY A 77 -24.97 5.35 2.25
N THR A 78 -24.39 6.25 3.04
CA THR A 78 -24.76 6.48 4.45
C THR A 78 -25.16 7.94 4.67
N ASP A 79 -25.86 8.19 5.76
CA ASP A 79 -26.27 9.53 6.20
C ASP A 79 -25.10 10.34 6.75
N LYS A 80 -24.17 9.67 7.43
CA LYS A 80 -23.02 10.30 8.07
C LYS A 80 -21.82 9.36 8.08
N LEU A 81 -20.63 9.95 8.19
CA LEU A 81 -19.41 9.32 8.64
C LEU A 81 -18.71 10.30 9.59
N VAL A 82 -18.09 9.77 10.63
CA VAL A 82 -17.31 10.55 11.60
C VAL A 82 -15.98 9.87 11.87
N GLY A 83 -15.01 10.63 12.37
CA GLY A 83 -13.79 10.06 12.91
C GLY A 83 -14.04 9.19 14.16
N PRO A 84 -13.25 8.12 14.38
CA PRO A 84 -13.33 7.34 15.62
C PRO A 84 -13.09 8.18 16.87
N ALA A 85 -13.78 7.87 17.97
CA ALA A 85 -13.69 8.62 19.23
C ALA A 85 -12.25 8.81 19.75
N LYS A 86 -11.38 7.82 19.52
CA LYS A 86 -9.98 7.84 19.99
C LYS A 86 -9.10 8.83 19.23
N TRP A 87 -9.39 9.10 17.96
CA TRP A 87 -8.46 9.74 17.02
C TRP A 87 -9.06 10.91 16.23
N GLY A 88 -10.39 11.11 16.34
CA GLY A 88 -11.11 12.06 15.50
C GLY A 88 -11.01 11.72 14.02
N ASP A 89 -11.33 12.68 13.17
CA ASP A 89 -11.26 12.59 11.71
C ASP A 89 -9.87 13.00 11.17
N THR A 90 -8.83 12.80 11.98
CA THR A 90 -7.45 13.18 11.65
C THR A 90 -6.95 12.49 10.39
N ILE A 91 -6.33 13.27 9.49
CA ILE A 91 -5.56 12.74 8.35
C ILE A 91 -4.11 12.56 8.79
N TYR A 92 -3.64 11.32 8.80
CA TYR A 92 -2.27 10.96 9.13
C TYR A 92 -1.36 11.03 7.90
N GLU A 93 -0.12 11.47 8.09
CA GLU A 93 0.88 11.66 7.02
C GLU A 93 1.94 10.56 6.95
N ALA A 94 1.75 9.47 7.70
CA ALA A 94 2.66 8.34 7.78
C ALA A 94 1.89 7.03 7.63
N ASN A 95 2.59 5.97 7.21
CA ASN A 95 2.07 4.61 7.22
C ASN A 95 1.57 4.21 8.62
N GLY A 96 0.64 3.25 8.67
CA GLY A 96 0.31 2.56 9.90
C GLY A 96 1.43 1.62 10.33
N ASP A 97 1.73 1.66 11.62
CA ASP A 97 2.59 0.73 12.36
C ASP A 97 1.82 -0.46 12.95
N ASN A 98 0.47 -0.42 12.86
CA ASN A 98 -0.44 -1.16 13.76
C ASN A 98 -1.00 -2.48 13.23
N SER A 99 -0.63 -2.96 12.04
CA SER A 99 -1.18 -4.23 11.53
C SER A 99 -0.16 -5.00 10.70
N ILE A 100 0.03 -6.27 11.06
CA ILE A 100 0.88 -7.23 10.37
C ILE A 100 0.00 -8.43 10.03
N VAL A 101 -0.18 -8.67 8.74
CA VAL A 101 -0.64 -9.97 8.27
C VAL A 101 0.58 -10.84 8.14
N THR A 102 0.47 -12.10 8.54
CA THR A 102 1.54 -13.07 8.30
C THR A 102 1.79 -13.24 6.79
N GLY A 103 3.03 -13.01 6.37
CA GLY A 103 3.54 -13.45 5.07
C GLY A 103 3.12 -12.62 3.86
N GLU A 104 2.97 -13.30 2.72
CA GLU A 104 2.88 -12.73 1.37
C GLU A 104 1.57 -11.97 1.09
N CYS A 105 0.59 -12.03 2.00
CA CYS A 105 -0.74 -11.44 1.81
C CYS A 105 -0.92 -10.05 2.46
N VAL A 106 0.15 -9.44 2.96
CA VAL A 106 0.09 -8.13 3.62
C VAL A 106 -0.49 -7.01 2.74
N SER A 107 -0.37 -7.12 1.42
CA SER A 107 -0.90 -6.13 0.49
C SER A 107 -2.44 -6.07 0.44
N VAL A 108 -3.15 -7.08 0.95
CA VAL A 108 -4.62 -7.04 1.09
C VAL A 108 -5.08 -6.18 2.26
N MET A 109 -4.15 -5.64 3.07
CA MET A 109 -4.44 -4.68 4.15
C MET A 109 -3.99 -3.27 3.74
N PRO A 110 -4.93 -2.36 3.45
CA PRO A 110 -4.56 -0.96 3.23
C PRO A 110 -4.05 -0.32 4.53
N GLY A 111 -3.24 0.73 4.42
CA GLY A 111 -2.67 1.45 5.56
C GLY A 111 -1.49 0.79 6.26
N VAL A 112 -1.15 -0.46 5.93
CA VAL A 112 0.00 -1.17 6.52
C VAL A 112 1.30 -0.72 5.87
N GLY A 113 2.25 -0.21 6.67
CA GLY A 113 3.55 0.24 6.15
C GLY A 113 4.36 -0.86 5.47
N ALA A 114 4.24 -2.11 5.93
CA ALA A 114 4.95 -3.25 5.36
C ALA A 114 4.63 -3.47 3.87
N ARG A 115 3.42 -3.12 3.40
CA ARG A 115 3.07 -3.25 1.98
C ARG A 115 3.85 -2.28 1.08
N ASN A 116 4.29 -1.14 1.64
CA ASN A 116 4.96 -0.07 0.91
C ASN A 116 6.48 -0.21 0.92
N ILE A 117 7.05 -1.16 1.69
CA ILE A 117 8.49 -1.40 1.76
C ILE A 117 9.03 -1.77 0.37
N GLY A 118 10.11 -1.10 -0.05
CA GLY A 118 10.76 -1.35 -1.34
C GLY A 118 9.97 -0.89 -2.57
N SER A 119 8.78 -0.29 -2.41
CA SER A 119 7.93 0.16 -3.52
C SER A 119 8.41 1.47 -4.18
N GLY A 120 9.26 2.24 -3.49
CA GLY A 120 9.69 3.57 -3.94
C GLY A 120 8.68 4.69 -3.67
N PHE A 121 7.70 4.48 -2.78
CA PHE A 121 6.77 5.53 -2.37
C PHE A 121 7.47 6.74 -1.74
N THR A 122 6.85 7.92 -1.87
CA THR A 122 7.39 9.19 -1.37
C THR A 122 6.61 9.77 -0.19
N ALA A 123 5.28 9.61 -0.17
CA ALA A 123 4.45 10.10 0.93
C ALA A 123 3.14 9.31 1.03
N VAL A 124 2.49 9.39 2.20
CA VAL A 124 1.22 8.73 2.49
C VAL A 124 0.25 9.73 3.14
N ARG A 125 -1.03 9.65 2.79
CA ARG A 125 -2.13 10.27 3.54
C ARG A 125 -3.17 9.22 3.84
N ARG A 126 -3.63 9.11 5.08
CA ARG A 126 -4.67 8.14 5.45
C ARG A 126 -5.64 8.69 6.48
N GLN A 127 -6.87 8.22 6.44
CA GLN A 127 -7.93 8.58 7.38
C GLN A 127 -8.79 7.37 7.69
N ASN A 128 -9.27 7.29 8.94
CA ASN A 128 -10.29 6.34 9.36
C ASN A 128 -11.59 7.09 9.66
N LEU A 129 -12.70 6.51 9.25
CA LEU A 129 -14.06 6.98 9.52
C LEU A 129 -14.94 5.81 9.93
N ILE A 130 -16.03 6.08 10.64
CA ILE A 130 -16.98 5.09 11.14
C ILE A 130 -18.42 5.61 11.02
N ASN A 131 -19.38 4.68 10.89
CA ASN A 131 -20.81 4.92 11.09
C ASN A 131 -21.52 3.66 11.64
N PRO A 132 -21.24 3.24 12.89
CA PRO A 132 -21.88 2.05 13.44
C PRO A 132 -23.39 2.29 13.61
N PRO A 133 -24.26 1.29 13.36
CA PRO A 133 -23.91 -0.10 13.07
C PRO A 133 -23.73 -0.43 11.58
N GLN A 134 -23.81 0.56 10.67
CA GLN A 134 -23.77 0.32 9.23
C GLN A 134 -22.35 0.08 8.71
N ILE A 135 -21.39 0.86 9.21
CA ILE A 135 -19.97 0.81 8.82
C ILE A 135 -19.15 0.78 10.11
N ASP A 136 -18.54 -0.37 10.38
CA ASP A 136 -17.67 -0.57 11.53
C ASP A 136 -16.31 0.12 11.32
N ASN A 137 -15.84 0.12 10.08
CA ASN A 137 -14.62 0.81 9.68
C ASN A 137 -14.70 1.23 8.20
N LEU A 138 -14.33 2.47 7.93
CA LEU A 138 -13.97 2.93 6.59
C LEU A 138 -12.55 3.50 6.66
N PHE A 139 -11.68 2.98 5.82
CA PHE A 139 -10.32 3.46 5.66
C PHE A 139 -10.13 3.98 4.24
N GLN A 140 -9.40 5.08 4.11
CA GLN A 140 -8.98 5.61 2.82
C GLN A 140 -7.54 6.09 2.90
N GLU A 141 -6.80 5.87 1.82
CA GLU A 141 -5.38 6.14 1.75
C GLU A 141 -4.93 6.55 0.35
N VAL A 142 -3.99 7.47 0.34
CA VAL A 142 -3.28 7.94 -0.84
C VAL A 142 -1.80 7.71 -0.61
N VAL A 143 -1.14 7.03 -1.54
CA VAL A 143 0.31 6.80 -1.55
C VAL A 143 0.88 7.45 -2.81
N SER A 144 1.83 8.37 -2.68
CA SER A 144 2.48 9.00 -3.83
C SER A 144 3.77 8.30 -4.21
N TYR A 145 4.09 8.36 -5.50
CA TYR A 145 5.31 7.85 -6.11
C TYR A 145 6.00 8.96 -6.90
N PRO A 146 7.27 8.79 -7.28
CA PRO A 146 7.98 9.73 -8.14
C PRO A 146 7.38 9.84 -9.55
N SER A 147 6.70 8.80 -10.04
CA SER A 147 6.14 8.75 -11.40
C SER A 147 4.87 7.91 -11.48
N ALA A 148 4.12 8.08 -12.57
CA ALA A 148 2.90 7.32 -12.84
C ALA A 148 3.19 5.84 -13.06
N GLU A 149 4.32 5.50 -13.66
CA GLU A 149 4.75 4.14 -13.93
C GLU A 149 4.99 3.36 -12.63
N LEU A 150 5.55 4.02 -11.60
CA LEU A 150 5.76 3.39 -10.29
C LEU A 150 4.44 3.16 -9.55
N ALA A 151 3.50 4.11 -9.61
CA ALA A 151 2.17 3.93 -9.04
C ALA A 151 1.42 2.78 -9.74
N GLN A 152 1.47 2.71 -11.07
CA GLN A 152 0.86 1.63 -11.85
C GLN A 152 1.52 0.28 -11.56
N LYS A 153 2.86 0.23 -11.48
CA LYS A 153 3.61 -0.98 -11.12
C LYS A 153 3.18 -1.50 -9.75
N PHE A 154 2.96 -0.62 -8.78
CA PHE A 154 2.46 -1.02 -7.46
C PHE A 154 1.10 -1.70 -7.53
N ILE A 155 0.15 -1.18 -8.32
CA ILE A 155 -1.17 -1.81 -8.52
C ILE A 155 -1.01 -3.18 -9.19
N SER A 156 -0.22 -3.30 -10.25
CA SER A 156 -0.01 -4.58 -10.93
C SER A 156 0.63 -5.63 -10.01
N SER A 157 1.66 -5.25 -9.24
CA SER A 157 2.26 -6.15 -8.25
C SER A 157 1.29 -6.51 -7.10
N SER A 158 0.44 -5.57 -6.70
CA SER A 158 -0.61 -5.83 -5.71
C SER A 158 -1.64 -6.81 -6.22
N GLU A 159 -2.08 -6.67 -7.48
CA GLU A 159 -3.00 -7.60 -8.13
C GLU A 159 -2.46 -9.04 -8.12
N GLU A 160 -1.22 -9.23 -8.56
CA GLU A 160 -0.57 -10.55 -8.55
C GLU A 160 -0.51 -11.15 -7.15
N ALA A 161 -0.15 -10.33 -6.15
CA ALA A 161 -0.12 -10.76 -4.75
C ALA A 161 -1.53 -11.13 -4.25
N TRP A 162 -2.54 -10.31 -4.53
CA TRP A 162 -3.92 -10.57 -4.12
C TRP A 162 -4.45 -11.86 -4.75
N ARG A 163 -4.13 -12.12 -6.03
CA ARG A 163 -4.52 -13.36 -6.71
C ARG A 163 -3.89 -14.59 -6.09
N LYS A 164 -2.63 -14.51 -5.63
CA LYS A 164 -1.97 -15.58 -4.85
C LYS A 164 -2.57 -15.77 -3.45
N CYS A 165 -3.27 -14.77 -2.95
CA CYS A 165 -3.95 -14.81 -1.65
C CYS A 165 -5.41 -15.25 -1.74
N SER A 166 -6.04 -15.12 -2.90
CA SER A 166 -7.43 -15.55 -3.16
C SER A 166 -7.67 -16.99 -2.72
N GLY A 167 -8.74 -17.21 -1.95
CA GLY A 167 -9.15 -18.51 -1.41
C GLY A 167 -8.36 -18.97 -0.17
N ARG A 168 -7.37 -18.21 0.30
CA ARG A 168 -6.59 -18.55 1.51
C ARG A 168 -7.20 -17.90 2.75
N THR A 169 -7.06 -18.60 3.88
CA THR A 169 -7.22 -18.01 5.20
C THR A 169 -5.92 -17.31 5.61
N ILE A 170 -6.01 -16.05 6.03
CA ILE A 170 -4.88 -15.23 6.50
C ILE A 170 -5.06 -14.90 7.99
N ASN A 171 -3.96 -14.83 8.73
CA ASN A 171 -3.99 -14.34 10.10
C ASN A 171 -3.71 -12.83 10.12
N VAL A 172 -4.71 -12.06 10.50
CA VAL A 172 -4.64 -10.61 10.70
C VAL A 172 -4.26 -10.35 12.15
N VAL A 173 -3.00 -9.96 12.39
CA VAL A 173 -2.51 -9.57 13.71
C VAL A 173 -2.33 -8.07 13.76
N ARG A 174 -2.89 -7.42 14.78
CA ARG A 174 -2.64 -5.98 15.01
C ARG A 174 -1.46 -5.83 15.96
N THR A 175 -0.45 -5.02 15.59
CA THR A 175 0.68 -4.78 16.49
C THR A 175 0.20 -3.95 17.68
N GLY A 176 0.84 -4.14 18.84
CA GLY A 176 0.43 -3.52 20.09
C GLY A 176 -0.79 -4.19 20.77
N GLN A 177 -1.30 -5.31 20.24
CA GLN A 177 -2.19 -6.19 20.99
C GLN A 177 -1.39 -7.00 22.03
N PRO A 178 -1.97 -7.30 23.19
CA PRO A 178 -1.36 -8.21 24.17
C PRO A 178 -0.97 -9.55 23.51
N PRO A 179 0.19 -10.16 23.86
CA PRO A 179 0.67 -11.42 23.28
C PRO A 179 -0.36 -12.56 23.28
N GLU A 180 -1.29 -12.54 24.23
CA GLU A 180 -2.36 -13.51 24.41
C GLU A 180 -3.59 -13.28 23.51
N THR A 181 -3.62 -12.23 22.70
CA THR A 181 -4.77 -11.95 21.82
C THR A 181 -4.82 -12.97 20.68
N PRO A 182 -5.89 -13.78 20.55
CA PRO A 182 -6.01 -14.73 19.46
C PRO A 182 -5.96 -14.03 18.10
N GLY A 183 -5.33 -14.67 17.11
CA GLY A 183 -5.29 -14.17 15.74
C GLY A 183 -6.69 -13.95 15.16
N VAL A 184 -6.83 -12.91 14.33
CA VAL A 184 -8.05 -12.69 13.55
C VAL A 184 -7.86 -13.38 12.19
N PHE A 185 -8.42 -14.58 12.03
CA PHE A 185 -8.44 -15.26 10.74
C PHE A 185 -9.51 -14.70 9.80
N ASP A 186 -9.09 -14.31 8.60
CA ASP A 186 -9.95 -13.85 7.50
C ASP A 186 -9.73 -14.74 6.27
N VAL A 187 -10.80 -15.09 5.56
CA VAL A 187 -10.78 -15.73 4.25
C VAL A 187 -10.79 -14.66 3.16
N VAL A 188 -9.80 -14.71 2.27
CA VAL A 188 -9.68 -13.80 1.13
C VAL A 188 -10.53 -14.32 -0.03
N GLY A 189 -11.45 -13.51 -0.51
CA GLY A 189 -12.31 -13.80 -1.66
C GLY A 189 -11.60 -13.66 -3.01
N PRO A 190 -12.34 -13.84 -4.13
CA PRO A 190 -11.80 -13.66 -5.46
C PRO A 190 -11.41 -12.20 -5.73
N VAL A 191 -10.34 -12.01 -6.50
CA VAL A 191 -9.90 -10.69 -6.96
C VAL A 191 -10.65 -10.31 -8.22
N THR A 192 -11.24 -9.13 -8.22
CA THR A 192 -11.89 -8.52 -9.39
C THR A 192 -11.09 -7.33 -9.89
N VAL A 193 -11.18 -7.07 -11.19
CA VAL A 193 -10.56 -5.90 -11.83
C VAL A 193 -11.61 -5.23 -12.70
N THR A 194 -11.90 -3.96 -12.44
CA THR A 194 -12.86 -3.16 -13.22
C THR A 194 -12.25 -1.78 -13.43
N ASP A 195 -12.12 -1.33 -14.68
CA ASP A 195 -11.56 -0.02 -15.04
C ASP A 195 -10.19 0.29 -14.40
N GLY A 196 -9.31 -0.72 -14.31
CA GLY A 196 -7.99 -0.59 -13.68
C GLY A 196 -8.02 -0.46 -12.15
N MET A 197 -9.17 -0.69 -11.52
CA MET A 197 -9.33 -0.83 -10.07
C MET A 197 -9.34 -2.31 -9.70
N ILE A 198 -8.45 -2.70 -8.80
CA ILE A 198 -8.44 -4.04 -8.21
C ILE A 198 -9.30 -4.03 -6.95
N ALA A 199 -10.07 -5.09 -6.71
CA ALA A 199 -10.88 -5.24 -5.50
C ALA A 199 -10.91 -6.68 -4.99
N VAL A 200 -11.03 -6.83 -3.68
CA VAL A 200 -11.13 -8.12 -2.99
C VAL A 200 -11.96 -7.98 -1.70
N THR A 201 -12.64 -9.04 -1.31
CA THR A 201 -13.36 -9.12 -0.04
C THR A 201 -12.60 -10.00 0.95
N ARG A 202 -12.56 -9.62 2.22
CA ARG A 202 -12.06 -10.42 3.33
C ARG A 202 -13.23 -10.67 4.29
N SER A 203 -13.47 -11.93 4.62
CA SER A 203 -14.56 -12.35 5.51
C SER A 203 -13.98 -13.12 6.70
N ARG A 204 -14.56 -12.98 7.88
CA ARG A 204 -14.00 -13.61 9.09
C ARG A 204 -14.17 -15.14 9.01
N GLU A 205 -13.12 -15.91 9.32
CA GLU A 205 -13.16 -17.38 9.28
C GLU A 205 -14.28 -17.92 10.20
N GLY A 206 -15.02 -18.92 9.73
CA GLY A 206 -16.13 -19.53 10.49
C GLY A 206 -17.39 -18.66 10.59
N THR A 207 -17.38 -17.43 10.05
CA THR A 207 -18.50 -16.48 10.17
C THR A 207 -19.33 -16.30 8.91
N ALA A 208 -18.97 -16.94 7.79
CA ALA A 208 -19.79 -16.93 6.56
C ALA A 208 -21.26 -17.29 6.84
N THR A 209 -21.54 -17.95 7.97
CA THR A 209 -22.88 -18.13 8.54
C THR A 209 -23.03 -17.74 10.02
N ALA A 210 -21.94 -17.51 10.78
CA ALA A 210 -22.02 -17.27 12.23
C ALA A 210 -22.08 -15.78 12.66
N GLU A 211 -21.61 -14.82 11.84
CA GLU A 211 -21.79 -13.36 12.09
C GLU A 211 -22.62 -12.65 10.99
N GLY A 212 -23.10 -13.41 9.99
CA GLY A 212 -23.91 -12.91 8.87
C GLY A 212 -23.09 -12.31 7.72
N ASP A 213 -23.70 -11.41 6.94
CA ASP A 213 -23.13 -10.71 5.76
C ASP A 213 -21.98 -9.71 6.07
N TRP A 214 -21.24 -9.90 7.17
CA TRP A 214 -20.13 -9.02 7.54
C TRP A 214 -18.87 -9.34 6.73
N SER A 215 -18.24 -8.30 6.19
CA SER A 215 -16.94 -8.43 5.55
C SER A 215 -16.22 -7.09 5.51
N CYS A 216 -14.93 -7.12 5.21
CA CYS A 216 -14.16 -5.97 4.76
C CYS A 216 -13.90 -6.08 3.26
N SER A 217 -14.38 -5.12 2.48
CA SER A 217 -14.03 -5.02 1.06
C SER A 217 -12.94 -3.99 0.87
N VAL A 218 -11.93 -4.34 0.09
CA VAL A 218 -10.73 -3.53 -0.17
C VAL A 218 -10.66 -3.28 -1.67
N ALA A 219 -10.38 -2.04 -2.05
CA ALA A 219 -10.11 -1.70 -3.45
C ALA A 219 -8.92 -0.75 -3.57
N ALA A 220 -8.24 -0.80 -4.71
CA ALA A 220 -7.14 0.08 -5.03
C ALA A 220 -7.06 0.39 -6.53
N THR A 221 -6.62 1.59 -6.88
CA THR A 221 -6.32 1.98 -8.26
C THR A 221 -5.18 3.00 -8.29
N ALA A 222 -4.58 3.21 -9.46
CA ALA A 222 -3.58 4.25 -9.69
C ALA A 222 -4.16 5.35 -10.58
N ARG A 223 -3.83 6.62 -10.28
CA ARG A 223 -4.08 7.79 -11.12
C ARG A 223 -2.86 8.69 -11.06
N ASN A 224 -2.31 9.09 -12.21
CA ASN A 224 -1.04 9.81 -12.25
C ASN A 224 0.02 9.05 -11.39
N ASN A 225 0.81 9.76 -10.59
CA ASN A 225 1.81 9.21 -9.68
C ASN A 225 1.26 8.80 -8.30
N VAL A 226 -0.05 8.61 -8.13
CA VAL A 226 -0.63 8.22 -6.84
C VAL A 226 -1.40 6.91 -6.93
N VAL A 227 -1.31 6.12 -5.85
CA VAL A 227 -2.17 4.97 -5.57
C VAL A 227 -3.23 5.41 -4.57
N LEU A 228 -4.47 5.09 -4.88
CA LEU A 228 -5.66 5.40 -4.11
C LEU A 228 -6.26 4.08 -3.66
N SER A 229 -6.37 3.86 -2.35
CA SER A 229 -6.91 2.62 -1.80
C SER A 229 -7.90 2.89 -0.68
N GLY A 230 -8.89 2.01 -0.55
CA GLY A 230 -9.89 2.08 0.50
C GLY A 230 -10.24 0.71 1.05
N GLU A 231 -10.83 0.73 2.24
CA GLU A 231 -11.46 -0.43 2.87
C GLU A 231 -12.79 -0.01 3.48
N VAL A 232 -13.82 -0.83 3.31
CA VAL A 232 -15.12 -0.68 3.98
C VAL A 232 -15.45 -2.00 4.66
N CYS A 233 -15.55 -1.97 5.98
CA CYS A 233 -15.98 -3.08 6.81
C CYS A 233 -17.39 -2.82 7.35
N GLY A 234 -18.28 -3.78 7.14
CA GLY A 234 -19.65 -3.71 7.62
C GLY A 234 -20.50 -4.81 6.99
N ARG A 235 -21.80 -4.78 7.29
CA ARG A 235 -22.78 -5.71 6.71
C ARG A 235 -23.36 -5.13 5.42
N ASN A 236 -23.48 -5.94 4.37
CA ASN A 236 -24.12 -5.53 3.10
C ASN A 236 -23.51 -4.27 2.46
N LYS A 237 -22.17 -4.11 2.57
CA LYS A 237 -21.42 -2.95 2.04
C LYS A 237 -20.30 -3.35 1.07
N HIS A 238 -20.39 -4.53 0.45
CA HIS A 238 -19.34 -5.08 -0.42
C HIS A 238 -18.94 -4.13 -1.56
N ASP A 239 -19.92 -3.53 -2.24
CA ASP A 239 -19.69 -2.66 -3.40
C ASP A 239 -19.32 -1.21 -3.03
N ALA A 240 -19.47 -0.83 -1.76
CA ALA A 240 -19.28 0.54 -1.30
C ALA A 240 -17.82 1.01 -1.44
N VAL A 241 -16.85 0.10 -1.32
CA VAL A 241 -15.42 0.44 -1.43
C VAL A 241 -15.06 0.92 -2.83
N ALA A 242 -15.69 0.38 -3.87
CA ALA A 242 -15.45 0.82 -5.25
C ALA A 242 -15.91 2.27 -5.47
N ALA A 243 -17.05 2.65 -4.89
CA ALA A 243 -17.54 4.03 -4.93
C ALA A 243 -16.62 4.99 -4.17
N LEU A 244 -16.12 4.59 -2.99
CA LEU A 244 -15.14 5.35 -2.23
C LEU A 244 -13.87 5.64 -3.05
N VAL A 245 -13.25 4.59 -3.60
CA VAL A 245 -11.99 4.72 -4.38
C VAL A 245 -12.23 5.47 -5.69
N ARG A 246 -13.39 5.31 -6.33
CA ARG A 246 -13.75 6.08 -7.53
C ARG A 246 -13.84 7.58 -7.25
N GLY A 247 -14.46 7.99 -6.15
CA GLY A 247 -14.51 9.40 -5.76
C GLY A 247 -13.11 9.99 -5.50
N MET A 248 -12.19 9.20 -4.92
CA MET A 248 -10.79 9.61 -4.78
C MET A 248 -10.09 9.73 -6.14
N ALA A 249 -10.36 8.81 -7.07
CA ALA A 249 -9.81 8.83 -8.41
C ALA A 249 -10.28 10.06 -9.21
N GLU A 250 -11.56 10.41 -9.11
CA GLU A 250 -12.12 11.63 -9.73
C GLU A 250 -11.42 12.90 -9.20
N LYS A 251 -11.12 12.97 -7.91
CA LYS A 251 -10.34 14.08 -7.35
C LYS A 251 -8.91 14.14 -7.89
N ALA A 252 -8.28 13.00 -8.13
CA ALA A 252 -6.94 12.92 -8.71
C ALA A 252 -6.96 13.34 -10.19
N ASP A 253 -7.95 12.87 -10.95
CA ASP A 253 -8.12 13.18 -12.38
C ASP A 253 -8.41 14.67 -12.64
N ALA A 254 -9.00 15.35 -11.65
CA ALA A 254 -9.21 16.80 -11.66
C ALA A 254 -7.94 17.63 -11.38
N ARG A 255 -6.83 17.01 -10.94
CA ARG A 255 -5.52 17.66 -10.75
C ARG A 255 -4.66 17.44 -12.00
N LYS A 256 -5.00 18.12 -13.10
CA LYS A 256 -4.17 18.19 -14.30
C LYS A 256 -3.08 19.24 -14.17
#